data_AF-A0A370LCZ5-F1
#
_entry.id   AF-A0A370LCZ5-F1
#
_cell.length_a   1.000
_cell.length_b   1.000
_cell.length_c   1.000
_cell.angle_alpha   90.00
_cell.angle_beta   90.00
_cell.angle_gamma   90.00
#
_symmetry.space_group_name_H-M   'P 1'
#
loop_
_entity.id
_entity.type
_entity.pdbx_description
1 polymer ?
#
loop_
_entity_poly.entity_id
_entity_poly.type
_entity_poly.pdbx_seq_one_letter_code
_entity_poly.pdbx_strand_id
1 'polypeptide(L)'
;MAAAHHPLSYKLRPDELAALREAASAAGIGTSTYAAEAVRRAIGTTRRRPMPRQHSELAVALREATVAVCRVGGLTNQLCRHAHTGGRVDADALDRLRAQLALIDARLEASAR
;
A
#
# COMPACT_ATOMS: atom_id res chain seq x y z
N MET A 1 -8.31 28.69 -12.18
CA MET A 1 -7.00 28.09 -11.92
C MET A 1 -7.18 26.89 -10.99
N ALA A 2 -6.87 25.67 -11.43
CA ALA A 2 -6.95 24.49 -10.57
C ALA A 2 -5.77 24.53 -9.59
N ALA A 3 -6.05 24.51 -8.29
CA ALA A 3 -5.00 24.47 -7.27
C ALA A 3 -4.17 23.19 -7.41
N ALA A 4 -2.84 23.31 -7.36
CA ALA A 4 -1.96 22.15 -7.33
C ALA A 4 -2.20 21.35 -6.04
N HIS A 5 -2.55 20.07 -6.17
CA HIS A 5 -2.71 19.17 -5.04
C HIS A 5 -1.37 18.51 -4.71
N HIS A 6 -0.75 18.91 -3.60
CA HIS A 6 0.42 18.21 -3.07
C HIS A 6 -0.01 17.08 -2.14
N PRO A 7 0.40 15.82 -2.40
CA PRO A 7 0.14 14.72 -1.48
C PRO A 7 0.92 14.94 -0.19
N LEU A 8 0.22 14.96 0.95
CA LEU A 8 0.83 14.98 2.28
C LEU A 8 0.97 13.55 2.79
N SER A 9 2.15 13.21 3.31
CA SER A 9 2.44 11.90 3.90
C SER A 9 2.72 12.07 5.39
N TYR A 10 2.07 11.25 6.21
CA TYR A 10 2.25 11.23 7.66
C TYR A 10 2.78 9.86 8.07
N LYS A 11 3.75 9.84 8.99
CA LYS A 11 4.21 8.61 9.63
C LYS A 11 3.29 8.31 10.80
N LEU A 12 2.60 7.18 10.73
CA LEU A 12 1.74 6.68 11.79
C LEU A 12 2.39 5.45 12.41
N ARG A 13 2.24 5.31 13.73
CA ARG A 13 2.52 4.07 14.43
C ARG A 13 1.49 2.98 14.03
N PRO A 14 1.80 1.69 14.20
CA PRO A 14 0.91 0.60 13.79
C PRO A 14 -0.49 0.67 14.43
N ASP A 15 -0.57 1.05 15.70
CA ASP A 15 -1.80 1.26 16.48
C ASP A 15 -2.63 2.44 15.93
N GLU A 16 -1.97 3.56 15.62
CA GLU A 16 -2.61 4.72 15.02
C GLU A 16 -3.17 4.41 13.62
N LEU A 17 -2.43 3.63 12.83
CA LEU A 17 -2.87 3.19 11.52
C LEU A 17 -4.08 2.25 11.62
N ALA A 18 -4.12 1.37 12.62
CA ALA A 18 -5.26 0.49 12.87
C ALA A 18 -6.50 1.30 13.26
N ALA A 19 -6.38 2.22 14.23
CA ALA A 19 -7.47 3.10 14.64
C ALA A 19 -8.00 3.97 13.48
N LEU A 20 -7.11 4.50 12.64
CA LEU A 20 -7.50 5.25 11.44
C LEU A 20 -8.29 4.40 10.45
N ARG A 21 -7.87 3.14 10.23
CA ARG A 21 -8.57 2.21 9.34
C ARG A 21 -9.95 1.86 9.86
N GLU A 22 -10.09 1.59 11.15
CA GLU A 22 -11.39 1.33 11.78
C GLU A 22 -12.33 2.52 11.67
N ALA A 23 -11.85 3.73 12.02
CA ALA A 23 -12.67 4.94 11.95
C ALA A 23 -13.10 5.28 10.51
N ALA A 24 -12.21 5.09 9.53
CA ALA A 24 -12.53 5.25 8.11
C ALA A 24 -13.58 4.22 7.64
N SER A 25 -13.44 2.97 8.07
CA SER A 25 -14.39 1.90 7.76
C SER A 25 -15.77 2.16 8.37
N ALA A 26 -15.84 2.57 9.64
CA ALA A 26 -17.08 2.94 10.32
C ALA A 26 -17.79 4.13 9.64
N ALA A 27 -17.03 5.03 9.02
CA ALA A 27 -17.55 6.14 8.23
C ALA A 27 -17.85 5.77 6.75
N GLY A 28 -17.64 4.51 6.35
CA GLY A 28 -17.91 4.02 5.00
C GLY A 28 -17.01 4.66 3.92
N ILE A 29 -15.78 5.05 4.26
CA ILE A 29 -14.87 5.77 3.36
C ILE A 29 -13.43 5.28 3.44
N GLY A 30 -12.63 5.56 2.40
CA GLY A 30 -11.20 5.27 2.41
C GLY A 30 -10.41 6.17 3.38
N THR A 31 -9.29 5.68 3.91
CA THR A 31 -8.46 6.37 4.91
C THR A 31 -8.00 7.77 4.48
N SER A 32 -7.57 7.95 3.22
CA SER A 32 -7.17 9.26 2.70
C SER A 32 -8.36 10.24 2.63
N THR A 33 -9.55 9.73 2.32
CA THR A 33 -10.78 10.53 2.34
C THR A 33 -11.15 10.91 3.77
N TYR A 34 -11.09 9.95 4.70
CA TYR A 34 -11.34 10.20 6.12
C TYR A 34 -10.39 11.27 6.67
N ALA A 35 -9.09 11.16 6.41
CA ALA A 35 -8.10 12.15 6.82
C ALA A 35 -8.37 13.54 6.21
N ALA A 36 -8.74 13.62 4.93
CA ALA A 36 -9.10 14.89 4.29
C ALA A 36 -10.36 15.52 4.90
N GLU A 37 -11.37 14.72 5.25
CA GLU A 37 -12.59 15.20 5.92
C GLU A 37 -12.31 15.68 7.35
N ALA A 38 -11.46 14.97 8.10
CA ALA A 38 -11.04 15.40 9.43
C ALA A 38 -10.35 16.77 9.39
N VAL A 39 -9.42 16.97 8.45
CA VAL A 39 -8.76 18.27 8.24
C VAL A 39 -9.77 19.34 7.85
N ARG A 40 -10.67 19.06 6.90
CA ARG A 40 -11.71 20.01 6.46
C ARG A 40 -12.59 20.48 7.61
N ARG A 41 -13.05 19.55 8.46
CA ARG A 41 -13.84 19.86 9.65
C ARG A 41 -13.05 20.73 10.63
N ALA A 42 -11.78 20.40 10.88
CA ALA A 42 -10.93 21.17 11.78
C ALA A 42 -10.73 22.63 11.32
N ILE A 43 -10.70 22.87 10.00
CA ILE A 43 -10.58 24.22 9.41
C ILE A 43 -11.94 24.86 9.06
N GLY A 44 -13.06 24.26 9.46
CA GLY A 44 -14.41 24.80 9.23
C GLY A 44 -14.88 24.81 7.78
N THR A 45 -14.31 23.95 6.91
CA THR A 45 -14.68 23.87 5.49
C THR A 45 -15.47 22.61 5.17
N THR A 46 -16.27 22.66 4.11
CA THR A 46 -17.04 21.51 3.61
C THR A 46 -16.49 21.00 2.27
N ARG A 47 -16.76 19.73 1.99
CA ARG A 47 -16.33 19.09 0.75
C ARG A 47 -17.17 19.60 -0.42
N ARG A 48 -16.52 20.06 -1.50
CA ARG A 48 -17.18 20.55 -2.71
C ARG A 48 -17.47 19.46 -3.75
N ARG A 49 -16.83 18.29 -3.65
CA ARG A 49 -16.99 17.14 -4.57
C ARG A 49 -17.71 15.99 -3.87
N PRO A 50 -18.42 15.11 -4.62
CA PRO A 50 -19.04 13.92 -4.06
C PRO A 50 -18.03 13.05 -3.31
N MET A 51 -18.53 12.35 -2.28
CA MET A 51 -17.72 11.41 -1.52
C MET A 51 -17.29 10.23 -2.39
N PRO A 52 -15.98 9.94 -2.54
CA PRO A 52 -15.52 8.73 -3.18
C PRO A 52 -16.11 7.52 -2.47
N ARG A 53 -16.65 6.59 -3.24
CA ARG A 53 -17.15 5.31 -2.71
C ARG A 53 -16.02 4.59 -1.98
N GLN A 54 -16.38 3.88 -0.91
CA GLN A 54 -15.48 2.93 -0.26
C GLN A 54 -15.01 1.91 -1.30
N HIS A 55 -13.71 1.63 -1.30
CA HIS A 55 -13.19 0.51 -2.07
C HIS A 55 -13.69 -0.78 -1.40
N SER A 56 -14.13 -1.74 -2.21
CA SER A 56 -14.51 -3.06 -1.70
C SER A 56 -13.34 -3.71 -0.97
N GLU A 57 -13.62 -4.63 -0.06
CA GLU A 57 -12.59 -5.43 0.63
C GLU A 57 -11.63 -6.10 -0.36
N LEU A 58 -12.18 -6.60 -1.48
CA LEU A 58 -11.40 -7.15 -2.60
C LEU A 58 -10.43 -6.12 -3.19
N ALA A 59 -10.88 -4.88 -3.43
CA ALA A 59 -10.03 -3.83 -3.98
C ALA A 59 -8.92 -3.40 -3.00
N VAL A 60 -9.20 -3.40 -1.70
CA VAL A 60 -8.20 -3.16 -0.66
C VAL A 60 -7.18 -4.30 -0.62
N ALA A 61 -7.63 -5.55 -0.61
CA ALA A 61 -6.77 -6.73 -0.63
C ALA A 61 -5.86 -6.77 -1.87
N LEU A 62 -6.42 -6.50 -3.06
CA LEU A 62 -5.67 -6.41 -4.32
C LEU A 62 -4.59 -5.33 -4.28
N ARG A 63 -4.91 -4.15 -3.71
CA ARG A 63 -3.94 -3.07 -3.57
C ARG A 63 -2.79 -3.46 -2.64
N GLU A 64 -3.09 -4.07 -1.49
CA GLU A 64 -2.06 -4.51 -0.54
C GLU A 64 -1.18 -5.61 -1.14
N ALA A 65 -1.78 -6.57 -1.85
CA ALA A 65 -1.05 -7.60 -2.59
C ALA A 65 -0.14 -6.98 -3.67
N THR A 66 -0.66 -6.02 -4.44
CA THR A 66 0.12 -5.32 -5.48
C THR A 66 1.32 -4.60 -4.89
N VAL A 67 1.15 -3.90 -3.76
CA VAL A 67 2.26 -3.21 -3.08
C VAL A 67 3.32 -4.20 -2.61
N ALA A 68 2.92 -5.36 -2.08
CA ALA A 68 3.85 -6.40 -1.66
C ALA A 68 4.66 -6.96 -2.85
N VAL A 69 3.99 -7.26 -3.96
CA VAL A 69 4.65 -7.75 -5.20
C VAL A 69 5.62 -6.70 -5.75
N CYS A 70 5.22 -5.43 -5.84
CA CYS A 70 6.11 -4.36 -6.29
C CYS A 70 7.36 -4.21 -5.41
N ARG A 71 7.22 -4.41 -4.09
CA ARG A 71 8.36 -4.37 -3.17
C ARG A 71 9.35 -5.50 -3.45
N VAL A 72 8.87 -6.74 -3.64
CA VAL A 72 9.72 -7.88 -3.96
C VAL A 72 10.42 -7.65 -5.30
N GLY A 73 9.70 -7.22 -6.34
CA GLY A 73 10.28 -6.90 -7.64
C GLY A 73 11.36 -5.82 -7.56
N GLY A 74 11.15 -4.79 -6.74
CA GLY A 74 12.14 -3.74 -6.48
C GLY A 74 13.44 -4.27 -5.85
N LEU A 75 13.33 -5.15 -4.86
CA LEU A 75 14.49 -5.78 -4.20
C LEU A 75 15.24 -6.70 -5.16
N THR A 76 14.53 -7.53 -5.94
CA THR A 76 15.14 -8.38 -6.97
C THR A 76 15.91 -7.56 -7.99
N ASN A 77 15.34 -6.46 -8.48
CA ASN A 77 16.01 -5.57 -9.42
C ASN A 77 17.28 -4.93 -8.81
N GLN A 78 17.27 -4.58 -7.52
CA GLN A 78 18.46 -4.08 -6.84
C GLN A 78 19.56 -5.15 -6.75
N LEU A 79 19.21 -6.41 -6.43
CA LEU A 79 20.17 -7.52 -6.42
C LEU A 79 20.77 -7.76 -7.81
N CYS A 80 19.95 -7.77 -8.86
CA CYS A 80 20.44 -7.92 -10.23
C CYS A 80 21.41 -6.80 -10.62
N ARG A 81 21.10 -5.55 -10.28
CA ARG A 81 22.00 -4.41 -10.53
C ARG A 81 23.31 -4.56 -9.77
N HIS A 82 23.25 -4.94 -8.50
CA HIS A 82 24.43 -5.14 -7.68
C HIS A 82 25.34 -6.25 -8.24
N ALA A 83 24.76 -7.39 -8.63
CA ALA A 83 25.46 -8.49 -9.28
C ALA A 83 26.10 -8.05 -10.60
N HIS A 84 25.36 -7.29 -11.43
CA HIS A 84 25.85 -6.80 -12.71
C HIS A 84 27.06 -5.86 -12.57
N THR A 85 27.11 -5.05 -11.50
CA THR A 85 28.27 -4.19 -11.18
C THR A 85 29.46 -4.93 -10.57
N GLY A 86 29.43 -6.27 -10.53
CA GLY A 86 30.49 -7.11 -9.95
C GLY A 86 30.38 -7.31 -8.43
N GLY A 87 29.27 -6.89 -7.82
CA GLY A 87 28.97 -7.15 -6.42
C GLY A 87 28.65 -8.62 -6.18
N ARG A 88 29.11 -9.18 -5.06
CA ARG A 88 28.71 -10.53 -4.65
C ARG A 88 27.34 -10.49 -4.00
N VAL A 89 26.39 -11.22 -4.57
CA VAL A 89 25.08 -11.46 -3.96
C VAL A 89 25.18 -12.70 -3.07
N ASP A 90 24.67 -12.57 -1.85
CA ASP A 90 24.56 -13.70 -0.91
C ASP A 90 23.58 -14.74 -1.47
N ALA A 91 24.08 -15.97 -1.69
CA ALA A 91 23.30 -17.08 -2.22
C ALA A 91 22.14 -17.46 -1.28
N ASP A 92 22.35 -17.40 0.04
CA ASP A 92 21.33 -17.72 1.03
C ASP A 92 20.21 -16.67 1.03
N ALA A 93 20.56 -15.40 0.79
CA ALA A 93 19.57 -14.34 0.61
C ALA A 93 18.73 -14.56 -0.67
N LEU A 94 19.36 -15.01 -1.75
CA LEU A 94 18.67 -15.30 -3.01
C LEU A 94 17.71 -16.49 -2.89
N ASP A 95 18.14 -17.57 -2.25
CA ASP A 95 17.31 -18.76 -2.04
C ASP A 95 16.11 -18.48 -1.12
N ARG A 96 16.30 -17.67 -0.06
CA ARG A 96 15.18 -17.18 0.77
C ARG A 96 14.17 -16.38 -0.05
N LEU A 97 14.64 -15.54 -0.96
CA LEU A 97 13.78 -14.71 -1.79
C LEU A 97 13.00 -15.55 -2.83
N ARG A 98 13.64 -16.57 -3.42
CA ARG A 98 12.98 -17.56 -4.29
C ARG A 98 11.89 -18.34 -3.56
N ALA A 99 12.17 -18.80 -2.33
CA ALA A 99 11.19 -19.54 -1.53
C ALA A 99 9.96 -18.67 -1.20
N GLN A 100 10.16 -17.40 -0.86
CA GLN A 100 9.07 -16.47 -0.60
C GLN A 100 8.21 -16.21 -1.85
N LEU A 101 8.83 -16.06 -3.02
CA LEU A 101 8.12 -15.90 -4.29
C LEU A 101 7.28 -17.13 -4.64
N ALA A 102 7.86 -18.34 -4.52
CA ALA A 102 7.12 -19.59 -4.77
C ALA A 102 5.90 -19.74 -3.85
N LEU A 103 6.01 -19.30 -2.60
CA LEU A 103 4.91 -19.32 -1.63
C LEU A 103 3.81 -18.31 -2.00
N ILE A 104 4.18 -17.15 -2.54
CA ILE A 104 3.21 -16.17 -3.05
C ILE A 104 2.47 -16.74 -4.26
N ASP A 105 3.17 -17.31 -5.24
CA ASP A 105 2.56 -17.93 -6.43
C ASP A 105 1.59 -19.04 -6.04
N ALA A 106 2.00 -19.96 -5.16
CA ALA A 106 1.13 -21.05 -4.70
C ALA A 106 -0.14 -20.55 -4.01
N ARG A 107 -0.05 -19.46 -3.23
CA ARG A 107 -1.22 -18.84 -2.60
C ARG A 107 -2.15 -18.16 -3.60
N LEU A 108 -1.60 -17.54 -4.64
CA LEU A 108 -2.38 -16.94 -5.71
C LEU A 108 -3.13 -18.02 -6.53
N GLU A 109 -2.45 -19.11 -6.90
CA GLU A 109 -3.07 -20.24 -7.60
C GLU A 109 -4.16 -20.92 -6.76
N ALA A 110 -3.95 -21.07 -5.45
CA ALA A 110 -4.96 -21.63 -4.55
C ALA A 110 -6.19 -20.72 -4.40
N SER A 111 -6.02 -19.41 -4.52
CA SER A 111 -7.12 -18.42 -4.42
C SER A 111 -7.87 -18.20 -5.74
N ALA A 112 -7.31 -18.68 -6.86
CA ALA A 112 -7.91 -18.60 -8.19
C ALA A 112 -8.77 -19.83 -8.56
N ARG A 113 -8.79 -20.86 -7.72
CA ARG A 113 -9.66 -22.05 -7.80
C ARG A 113 -10.87 -21.87 -6.90
#